data_AF-A0A165TGX7-F1
#
_entry.id   AF-A0A165TGX7-F1
#
_cell.length_a   1.000
_cell.length_b   1.000
_cell.length_c   1.000
_cell.angle_alpha   90.00
_cell.angle_beta   90.00
_cell.angle_gamma   90.00
#
_symmetry.space_group_name_H-M   'P 1'
#
loop_
_entity.id
_entity.type
_entity.pdbx_description
1 polymer ?
#
loop_
_entity_poly.entity_id
_entity_poly.type
_entity_poly.pdbx_seq_one_letter_code
_entity_poly.pdbx_strand_id
1 'polypeptide(L)'
;MTITRLLYPSANEIGKLSKAQLAIKIARHSSCSQCEECTGLRPPPDVEVALDEPQPDTSLNDLTQYGSEDEESMDDYLQECACGHHATAHGADEATLGRTEFLRRARVAIRLDEFLEDDSKLLDFDYTNESIIGLLPQMTLPEDPESPDIEDILSPGRSRAEPSP
;
A
#
# COMPACT_ATOMS: atom_id res chain seq x y z
N MET A 1 28.66 2.84 -15.05
CA MET A 1 27.62 2.82 -14.00
C MET A 1 27.12 1.40 -13.95
N THR A 2 27.22 0.76 -12.80
CA THR A 2 26.66 -0.58 -12.57
C THR A 2 25.16 -0.39 -12.33
N ILE A 3 24.32 -1.04 -13.14
CA ILE A 3 22.88 -1.10 -12.88
C ILE A 3 22.69 -2.05 -11.71
N THR A 4 21.99 -1.60 -10.68
CA THR A 4 21.60 -2.46 -9.54
C THR A 4 20.31 -3.17 -9.91
N ARG A 5 20.24 -4.48 -9.69
CA ARG A 5 19.02 -5.25 -9.95
C ARG A 5 18.32 -5.53 -8.62
N LEU A 6 17.07 -5.11 -8.51
CA LEU A 6 16.20 -5.39 -7.37
C LEU A 6 14.99 -6.23 -7.81
N LEU A 7 14.33 -6.82 -6.83
CA LEU A 7 13.22 -7.74 -7.01
C LEU A 7 11.90 -7.08 -6.63
N TYR A 8 10.85 -7.49 -7.33
CA TYR A 8 9.45 -7.22 -7.01
C TYR A 8 8.72 -8.55 -6.76
N PRO A 9 7.86 -8.64 -5.74
CA PRO A 9 7.23 -9.91 -5.40
C PRO A 9 6.21 -10.37 -6.45
N SER A 10 6.43 -11.55 -7.03
CA SER A 10 5.59 -12.17 -8.06
C SER A 10 4.36 -12.86 -7.48
N ALA A 11 4.42 -13.34 -6.23
CA ALA A 11 3.29 -14.05 -5.63
C ALA A 11 2.09 -13.12 -5.40
N ASN A 12 0.88 -13.63 -5.64
CA ASN A 12 -0.39 -12.92 -5.45
C ASN A 12 -1.22 -13.48 -4.28
N GLU A 13 -0.65 -14.37 -3.48
CA GLU A 13 -1.32 -14.93 -2.31
C GLU A 13 -0.70 -14.35 -1.03
N ILE A 14 -1.52 -13.74 -0.17
CA ILE A 14 -1.05 -13.13 1.09
C ILE A 14 -0.26 -14.11 1.96
N GLY A 15 -0.69 -15.38 2.00
CA GLY A 15 -0.03 -16.42 2.80
C GLY A 15 1.35 -16.83 2.29
N LYS A 16 1.70 -16.45 1.06
CA LYS A 16 3.00 -16.72 0.42
C LYS A 16 3.94 -15.52 0.44
N LEU A 17 3.48 -14.39 0.98
CA LEU A 17 4.24 -13.14 0.99
C LEU A 17 4.69 -12.81 2.41
N SER A 18 5.96 -12.47 2.57
CA SER A 18 6.48 -11.90 3.79
C SER A 18 5.87 -10.51 4.04
N LYS A 19 5.97 -10.02 5.28
CA LYS A 19 5.51 -8.66 5.61
C LYS A 19 6.19 -7.59 4.76
N ALA A 20 7.49 -7.73 4.50
CA ALA A 20 8.25 -6.81 3.66
C ALA A 20 7.73 -6.82 2.21
N GLN A 21 7.45 -8.00 1.64
CA GLN A 21 6.90 -8.13 0.29
C GLN A 21 5.49 -7.54 0.18
N LEU A 22 4.64 -7.75 1.20
CA LEU A 22 3.33 -7.10 1.27
C LEU A 22 3.47 -5.58 1.32
N ALA A 23 4.45 -5.06 2.06
CA ALA A 23 4.70 -3.64 2.15
C ALA A 23 5.09 -3.02 0.80
N ILE A 24 5.93 -3.70 0.00
CA ILE A 24 6.30 -3.26 -1.36
C ILE A 24 5.06 -3.14 -2.24
N LYS A 25 4.19 -4.18 -2.24
CA LYS A 25 2.96 -4.17 -3.04
C LYS A 25 2.05 -3.00 -2.63
N ILE A 26 1.86 -2.77 -1.33
CA ILE A 26 1.07 -1.63 -0.83
C ILE A 26 1.69 -0.30 -1.27
N ALA A 27 3.00 -0.17 -1.09
CA ALA A 27 3.75 1.05 -1.36
C ALA A 27 3.69 1.46 -2.82
N ARG A 28 3.70 0.50 -3.76
CA ARG A 28 3.54 0.76 -5.20
C ARG A 28 2.32 1.59 -5.56
N HIS A 29 1.21 1.37 -4.84
CA HIS A 29 -0.11 1.91 -5.12
C HIS A 29 -0.54 3.01 -4.13
N SER A 30 0.38 3.51 -3.31
CA SER A 30 0.09 4.47 -2.25
C SER A 30 1.01 5.68 -2.35
N SER A 31 0.44 6.87 -2.24
CA SER A 31 1.20 8.13 -2.24
C SER A 31 2.20 8.20 -1.09
N CYS A 32 3.31 8.88 -1.32
CA CYS A 32 4.29 9.15 -0.28
C CYS A 32 3.72 10.15 0.73
N SER A 33 3.95 9.93 2.02
CA SER A 33 3.58 10.87 3.08
C SER A 33 4.60 11.99 3.29
N GLN A 34 5.77 11.90 2.65
CA GLN A 34 6.90 12.83 2.84
C GLN A 34 7.16 13.75 1.63
N CYS A 35 6.48 13.52 0.50
CA CYS A 35 6.53 14.42 -0.66
C CYS A 35 5.20 14.43 -1.42
N GLU A 36 4.95 15.51 -2.15
CA GLU A 36 3.63 15.78 -2.76
C GLU A 36 3.45 15.13 -4.14
N GLU A 37 4.54 14.92 -4.88
CA GLU A 37 4.47 14.48 -6.28
C GLU A 37 4.49 12.95 -6.45
N CYS A 38 4.85 12.21 -5.39
CA CYS A 38 5.09 10.79 -5.50
C CYS A 38 3.83 9.97 -5.19
N THR A 39 3.25 9.37 -6.23
CA THR A 39 1.99 8.63 -6.16
C THR A 39 2.13 7.15 -5.82
N GLY A 40 3.36 6.67 -5.61
CA GLY A 40 3.65 5.26 -5.40
C GLY A 40 5.14 4.97 -5.35
N LEU A 41 5.51 3.82 -4.81
CA LEU A 41 6.89 3.31 -4.87
C LEU A 41 7.31 3.13 -6.33
N ARG A 42 8.46 3.70 -6.69
CA ARG A 42 9.05 3.64 -8.03
C ARG A 42 10.53 3.28 -7.93
N PRO A 43 11.09 2.48 -8.86
CA PRO A 43 12.51 2.22 -8.86
C PRO A 43 13.33 3.49 -9.14
N PRO A 44 14.46 3.70 -8.44
CA PRO A 44 15.43 4.72 -8.81
C PRO A 44 15.93 4.56 -10.26
N PRO A 45 16.42 5.62 -10.92
CA PRO A 45 16.75 5.62 -12.36
C PRO A 45 17.86 4.65 -12.78
N ASP A 46 18.68 4.20 -11.83
CA ASP A 46 19.80 3.27 -11.99
C ASP A 46 19.51 1.86 -11.44
N VAL A 47 18.24 1.59 -11.12
CA VAL A 47 17.73 0.30 -10.65
C VAL A 47 16.88 -0.38 -11.72
N GLU A 48 17.23 -1.61 -12.06
CA GLU A 48 16.39 -2.51 -12.85
C GLU A 48 15.58 -3.41 -11.92
N VAL A 49 14.28 -3.51 -12.14
CA VAL A 49 13.40 -4.36 -11.34
C VAL A 49 13.07 -5.63 -12.11
N ALA A 50 13.19 -6.77 -11.45
CA ALA A 50 12.75 -8.06 -11.96
C ALA A 50 11.77 -8.71 -10.99
N LEU A 51 10.97 -9.66 -11.46
CA LEU A 51 10.17 -10.49 -10.57
C LEU A 51 11.07 -11.47 -9.81
N ASP A 52 10.74 -11.73 -8.54
CA ASP A 52 11.32 -12.85 -7.81
C ASP A 52 10.88 -14.19 -8.42
N GLU A 53 11.66 -15.25 -8.15
CA GLU A 53 11.18 -16.60 -8.44
C GLU A 53 10.18 -17.01 -7.35
N PRO A 54 9.03 -17.61 -7.70
CA PRO A 54 8.09 -18.10 -6.72
C PRO A 54 8.80 -19.12 -5.84
N GLN A 55 8.91 -18.82 -4.54
CA GLN A 55 9.52 -19.73 -3.58
C GLN A 55 8.79 -21.08 -3.64
N PRO A 56 9.50 -22.21 -3.81
CA PRO A 56 8.86 -23.51 -3.77
C PRO A 56 8.17 -23.66 -2.41
N ASP A 57 6.91 -24.05 -2.43
CA ASP A 57 6.09 -24.33 -1.26
C ASP A 57 6.87 -25.24 -0.32
N THR A 58 7.37 -24.69 0.78
CA THR A 58 7.97 -25.42 1.90
C THR A 58 6.86 -26.12 2.70
N SER A 59 5.97 -26.81 2.00
CA SER A 59 5.03 -27.75 2.58
C SER A 59 5.74 -29.08 2.78
N LEU A 60 5.88 -29.45 4.06
CA LEU A 60 6.08 -30.81 4.59
C LEU A 60 7.49 -31.25 5.02
N ASN A 61 8.42 -30.36 5.39
CA ASN A 61 9.59 -30.86 6.12
C ASN A 61 10.30 -29.84 7.02
N ASP A 62 9.68 -29.32 8.08
CA ASP A 62 10.50 -28.90 9.22
C ASP A 62 9.82 -28.95 10.60
N LEU A 63 10.00 -30.08 11.27
CA LEU A 63 9.86 -30.21 12.72
C LEU A 63 11.20 -29.96 13.44
N THR A 64 12.15 -29.24 12.83
CA THR A 64 13.41 -28.91 13.48
C THR A 64 13.61 -27.41 13.68
N GLN A 65 13.97 -27.10 14.94
CA GLN A 65 14.72 -25.92 15.38
C GLN A 65 13.96 -24.61 15.60
N TYR A 66 13.47 -24.48 16.84
CA TYR A 66 13.90 -23.41 17.77
C TYR A 66 14.95 -22.43 17.19
N GLY A 67 14.52 -21.19 16.94
CA GLY A 67 15.37 -20.00 17.04
C GLY A 67 16.21 -19.59 15.82
N SER A 68 15.56 -19.19 14.73
CA SER A 68 16.12 -18.15 13.85
C SER A 68 15.00 -17.24 13.37
N GLU A 69 14.84 -16.13 14.07
CA GLU A 69 14.03 -15.00 13.63
C GLU A 69 14.85 -14.28 12.54
N ASP A 70 14.27 -14.14 11.35
CA ASP A 70 14.58 -13.09 10.35
C ASP A 70 16.01 -12.99 9.78
N GLU A 71 16.44 -13.94 8.95
CA GLU A 71 17.52 -13.71 7.95
C GLU A 71 17.15 -14.28 6.56
N GLU A 72 15.89 -14.10 6.13
CA GLU A 72 15.59 -14.17 4.69
C GLU A 72 16.05 -12.84 4.06
N SER A 73 17.10 -12.90 3.25
CA SER A 73 17.78 -11.79 2.56
C SER A 73 16.83 -10.66 2.12
N MET A 74 16.68 -9.63 2.97
CA MET A 74 15.87 -8.44 2.67
C MET A 74 16.51 -7.53 1.61
N ASP A 75 17.80 -7.74 1.30
CA ASP A 75 18.63 -6.77 0.58
C ASP A 75 18.37 -6.68 -0.93
N ASP A 76 17.65 -7.63 -1.52
CA ASP A 76 17.45 -7.67 -2.98
C ASP A 76 16.09 -7.13 -3.44
N TYR A 77 15.19 -6.70 -2.56
CA TYR A 77 13.87 -6.20 -2.96
C TYR A 77 13.81 -4.67 -3.08
N LEU A 78 12.91 -4.17 -3.94
CA LEU A 78 12.66 -2.74 -4.10
C LEU A 78 11.98 -2.14 -2.84
N GLN A 79 12.78 -1.61 -1.91
CA GLN A 79 12.31 -0.98 -0.67
C GLN A 79 12.43 0.55 -0.68
N GLU A 80 13.30 1.10 -1.52
CA GLU A 80 13.54 2.54 -1.64
C GLU A 80 12.93 3.09 -2.92
N CYS A 81 12.20 4.20 -2.80
CA CYS A 81 11.57 4.88 -3.91
C CYS A 81 12.57 5.80 -4.64
N ALA A 82 12.31 6.08 -5.92
CA ALA A 82 12.95 7.16 -6.66
C ALA A 82 12.83 8.55 -5.98
N CYS A 83 11.83 8.75 -5.11
CA CYS A 83 11.71 9.97 -4.30
C CYS A 83 12.65 10.03 -3.08
N GLY A 84 13.43 8.96 -2.83
CA GLY A 84 14.37 8.85 -1.71
C GLY A 84 13.76 8.38 -0.39
N HIS A 85 12.47 8.00 -0.39
CA HIS A 85 11.80 7.50 0.82
C HIS A 85 11.53 6.00 0.75
N HIS A 86 11.55 5.36 1.92
CA HIS A 86 11.31 3.92 2.07
C HIS A 86 9.83 3.56 1.85
N ALA A 87 9.54 2.29 1.53
CA ALA A 87 8.17 1.77 1.34
C ALA A 87 7.22 2.10 2.49
N THR A 88 7.72 2.20 3.72
CA THR A 88 6.94 2.62 4.91
C THR A 88 6.36 4.04 4.79
N ALA A 89 7.06 4.96 4.11
CA ALA A 89 6.56 6.30 3.81
C ALA A 89 5.45 6.30 2.75
N HIS A 90 5.24 5.18 2.06
CA HIS A 90 4.19 4.97 1.07
C HIS A 90 3.03 4.18 1.65
N GLY A 91 2.56 4.54 2.85
CA GLY A 91 1.35 3.94 3.43
C GLY A 91 1.45 2.43 3.68
N ALA A 92 2.67 1.89 3.85
CA ALA A 92 2.95 0.47 4.05
C ALA A 92 3.61 0.18 5.41
N ASP A 93 3.36 1.02 6.42
CA ASP A 93 3.83 0.81 7.79
C ASP A 93 2.74 0.15 8.66
N GLU A 94 2.88 -1.16 8.91
CA GLU A 94 1.95 -1.90 9.78
C GLU A 94 1.93 -1.37 11.22
N ALA A 95 3.05 -0.85 11.73
CA ALA A 95 3.10 -0.37 13.11
C ALA A 95 2.19 0.87 13.29
N THR A 96 2.15 1.73 12.28
CA THR A 96 1.29 2.93 12.27
C THR A 96 -0.15 2.60 11.88
N LEU A 97 -0.37 1.71 10.90
CA LEU A 97 -1.72 1.39 10.39
C LEU A 97 -2.48 0.39 11.26
N GLY A 98 -1.76 -0.47 11.97
CA GLY A 98 -2.30 -1.68 12.58
C GLY A 98 -2.52 -2.81 11.56
N ARG A 99 -2.44 -4.04 12.06
CA ARG A 99 -2.49 -5.27 11.24
C ARG A 99 -3.74 -5.37 10.35
N THR A 100 -4.90 -4.97 10.84
CA THR A 100 -6.16 -5.07 10.10
C THR A 100 -6.15 -4.20 8.84
N GLU A 101 -5.74 -2.94 8.96
CA GLU A 101 -5.69 -2.02 7.83
C GLU A 101 -4.55 -2.37 6.87
N PHE A 102 -3.39 -2.75 7.40
CA PHE A 102 -2.27 -3.23 6.59
C PHE A 102 -2.69 -4.42 5.71
N LEU A 103 -3.37 -5.42 6.27
CA LEU A 103 -3.87 -6.56 5.51
C LEU A 103 -5.00 -6.19 4.55
N ARG A 104 -5.83 -5.19 4.87
CA ARG A 104 -6.86 -4.67 3.95
C ARG A 104 -6.20 -4.06 2.71
N ARG A 105 -5.22 -3.17 2.89
CA ARG A 105 -4.45 -2.56 1.79
C ARG A 105 -3.68 -3.60 1.00
N ALA A 106 -3.08 -4.59 1.65
CA ALA A 106 -2.41 -5.70 0.98
C ALA A 106 -3.32 -6.44 -0.01
N ARG A 107 -4.57 -6.73 0.37
CA ARG A 107 -5.56 -7.38 -0.52
C ARG A 107 -5.87 -6.53 -1.75
N VAL A 108 -6.03 -5.23 -1.57
CA VAL A 108 -6.31 -4.29 -2.67
C VAL A 108 -5.09 -4.19 -3.58
N ALA A 109 -3.88 -4.06 -3.01
CA ALA A 109 -2.63 -3.98 -3.75
C ALA A 109 -2.35 -5.24 -4.58
N ILE A 110 -2.58 -6.43 -4.00
CA ILE A 110 -2.49 -7.70 -4.75
C ILE A 110 -3.44 -7.69 -5.94
N ARG A 111 -4.69 -7.25 -5.74
CA ARG A 111 -5.67 -7.21 -6.82
C ARG A 111 -5.30 -6.19 -7.91
N LEU A 112 -4.71 -5.07 -7.54
CA LEU A 112 -4.15 -4.10 -8.48
C LEU A 112 -3.00 -4.71 -9.30
N ASP A 113 -2.12 -5.48 -8.64
CA ASP A 113 -1.03 -6.20 -9.30
C ASP A 113 -1.55 -7.28 -10.26
N GLU A 114 -2.60 -8.03 -9.90
CA GLU A 114 -3.24 -9.00 -10.79
C GLU A 114 -3.72 -8.35 -12.11
N PHE A 115 -4.37 -7.18 -12.04
CA PHE A 115 -4.78 -6.45 -13.24
C PHE A 115 -3.59 -5.99 -14.09
N LEU A 116 -2.49 -5.61 -13.46
CA LEU A 116 -1.26 -5.25 -14.16
C LEU A 116 -0.61 -6.48 -14.80
N GLU A 117 -0.63 -7.62 -14.12
CA GLU A 117 -0.08 -8.88 -14.62
C GLU A 117 -0.87 -9.41 -15.82
N ASP A 118 -2.21 -9.33 -15.78
CA ASP A 118 -3.10 -9.67 -16.90
C ASP A 118 -2.75 -8.88 -18.17
N ASP A 119 -2.37 -7.61 -18.02
CA ASP A 119 -1.93 -6.73 -19.12
C ASP A 119 -0.43 -6.91 -19.48
N SER A 120 0.32 -7.76 -18.77
CA SER A 120 1.78 -7.88 -18.84
C SER A 120 2.51 -6.56 -18.55
N LYS A 121 1.95 -5.76 -17.66
CA LYS A 121 2.42 -4.44 -17.20
C LYS A 121 2.84 -4.40 -15.74
N LEU A 122 3.01 -5.57 -15.10
CA LEU A 122 3.40 -5.64 -13.70
C LEU A 122 4.74 -4.95 -13.39
N LEU A 123 5.71 -4.93 -14.29
CA LEU A 123 6.98 -4.19 -14.09
C LEU A 123 6.99 -2.79 -14.73
N ASP A 124 5.89 -2.38 -15.34
CA ASP A 124 5.70 -1.04 -15.91
C ASP A 124 5.10 -0.14 -14.83
N PHE A 125 5.95 0.51 -14.05
CA PHE A 125 5.54 1.30 -12.89
C PHE A 125 4.79 2.59 -13.25
N ASP A 126 4.85 3.02 -14.51
CA ASP A 126 4.17 4.22 -15.01
C ASP A 126 2.85 3.90 -15.72
N TYR A 127 2.58 2.61 -15.99
CA TYR A 127 1.34 2.17 -16.61
C TYR A 127 0.14 2.35 -15.68
N THR A 128 -0.96 2.82 -16.25
CA THR A 128 -2.25 2.94 -15.58
C THR A 128 -3.38 2.69 -16.58
N ASN A 129 -4.50 2.16 -16.09
CA ASN A 129 -5.72 1.91 -16.85
C ASN A 129 -6.97 2.19 -15.99
N GLU A 130 -8.17 2.07 -16.57
CA GLU A 130 -9.42 2.38 -15.87
C GLU A 130 -9.64 1.50 -14.62
N SER A 131 -9.26 0.22 -14.67
CA SER A 131 -9.38 -0.72 -13.55
C SER A 131 -8.49 -0.30 -12.38
N ILE A 132 -7.24 0.09 -12.67
CA ILE A 132 -6.28 0.57 -11.67
C ILE A 132 -6.81 1.85 -11.03
N ILE A 133 -7.19 2.84 -11.84
CA ILE A 133 -7.71 4.13 -11.37
C ILE A 133 -8.95 3.94 -10.49
N GLY A 134 -9.85 3.03 -10.85
CA GLY A 134 -11.07 2.75 -10.08
C GLY A 134 -10.83 2.07 -8.74
N LEU A 135 -9.69 1.40 -8.55
CA LEU A 135 -9.36 0.67 -7.32
C LEU A 135 -8.45 1.45 -6.36
N LEU A 136 -7.64 2.39 -6.87
CA LEU A 136 -6.76 3.23 -6.05
C LEU A 136 -7.45 3.92 -4.86
N PRO A 137 -8.71 4.43 -4.96
CA PRO A 137 -9.41 5.00 -3.81
C PRO A 137 -9.60 4.04 -2.62
N GLN A 138 -9.50 2.73 -2.86
CA GLN A 138 -9.57 1.74 -1.78
C GLN A 138 -8.25 1.59 -1.01
N MET A 139 -7.15 2.20 -1.46
CA MET A 139 -5.88 2.22 -0.72
C MET A 139 -5.87 3.23 0.43
N THR A 140 -6.79 4.20 0.42
CA THR A 140 -7.01 5.15 1.50
C THR A 140 -8.12 4.67 2.43
N LEU A 141 -8.10 5.12 3.68
CA LEU A 141 -9.28 4.98 4.55
C LEU A 141 -10.40 5.84 3.97
N PRO A 142 -11.67 5.40 4.03
CA PRO A 142 -12.78 6.31 3.83
C PRO A 142 -12.62 7.45 4.85
N GLU A 143 -12.61 8.70 4.38
CA GLU A 143 -12.85 9.81 5.29
C GLU A 143 -14.18 9.51 5.99
N ASP A 144 -14.18 9.49 7.33
CA ASP A 144 -15.42 9.41 8.07
C ASP A 144 -16.35 10.48 7.50
N PRO A 145 -17.59 10.13 7.08
CA PRO A 145 -18.51 11.16 6.63
C PRO A 145 -18.63 12.14 7.78
N GLU A 146 -18.23 13.39 7.53
CA GLU A 146 -18.25 14.48 8.50
C GLU A 146 -19.50 14.35 9.35
N SER A 147 -19.32 14.12 10.65
CA SER A 147 -20.41 14.11 11.61
C SER A 147 -21.25 15.36 11.32
N PRO A 148 -22.53 15.25 10.94
CA PRO A 148 -23.31 16.46 10.66
C PRO A 148 -23.28 17.32 11.93
N ASP A 149 -22.80 18.56 11.82
CA ASP A 149 -22.76 19.53 12.90
C ASP A 149 -24.17 19.67 13.50
N ILE A 150 -24.40 19.01 14.64
CA ILE A 150 -25.68 19.01 15.36
C ILE A 150 -25.96 20.34 16.08
N GLU A 151 -25.12 21.37 15.89
CA GLU A 151 -25.26 22.65 16.60
C GLU A 151 -26.49 23.47 16.17
N ASP A 152 -27.15 23.15 15.06
CA ASP A 152 -28.32 23.91 14.57
C ASP A 152 -29.68 23.41 15.12
N ILE A 153 -29.70 22.30 15.88
CA ILE A 153 -30.96 21.71 16.41
C ILE A 153 -31.33 22.28 17.80
N LEU A 154 -30.40 22.95 18.49
CA LEU A 154 -30.59 23.43 19.87
C LEU A 154 -30.79 24.95 20.02
N SER A 155 -31.08 25.69 18.94
CA SER A 155 -31.56 27.08 19.08
C SER A 155 -33.09 27.10 19.19
N PRO A 156 -33.69 27.17 20.40
CA PRO A 156 -35.09 27.51 20.53
C PRO A 156 -35.29 28.93 20.00
N GLY A 157 -36.14 29.03 18.99
CA GLY A 157 -36.44 30.26 18.29
C GLY A 157 -36.78 31.41 19.24
N ARG A 158 -36.17 32.57 18.97
CA ARG A 158 -36.63 33.87 19.44
C ARG A 158 -38.08 34.06 19.01
N SER A 159 -39.02 33.89 19.94
CA SER A 159 -40.40 34.31 19.77
C SER A 159 -40.40 35.82 19.52
N ARG A 160 -40.76 36.22 18.31
CA ARG A 160 -41.29 37.56 18.00
C ARG A 160 -42.54 37.77 18.86
N ALA A 161 -42.60 38.88 19.59
CA ALA A 161 -43.86 39.46 20.04
C ALA A 161 -43.84 40.96 19.71
N GLU A 162 -44.92 41.36 19.04
CA GLU A 162 -45.23 42.63 18.38
C GLU A 162 -45.26 43.86 19.29
N PRO A 163 -45.19 45.08 18.71
CA PRO A 163 -45.32 46.33 19.45
C PRO A 163 -46.78 46.76 19.64
N SER A 164 -47.06 47.23 20.86
CA SER A 164 -47.95 48.34 21.30
C SER A 164 -49.38 48.49 20.78
N PRO A 165 -50.24 49.11 21.60
CA PRO A 165 -50.62 50.50 21.33
C PRO A 165 -50.09 51.52 22.35
#